data_AF-A0A2S6FRL3-F1
#
_entry.id   AF-A0A2S6FRL3-F1
#
_cell.length_a   1.000
_cell.length_b   1.000
_cell.length_c   1.000
_cell.angle_alpha   90.00
_cell.angle_beta   90.00
_cell.angle_gamma   90.00
#
_symmetry.space_group_name_H-M   'P 1'
#
loop_
_entity.id
_entity.type
_entity.pdbx_description
1 polymer ?
#
loop_
_entity_poly.entity_id
_entity_poly.type
_entity_poly.pdbx_seq_one_letter_code
_entity_poly.pdbx_strand_id
1 'polypeptide(L)'
;MSDLDRYLQAATRDNTRRSYRAAIEHFEVTWGGFLPATGDSVARYLVAHAGVLSINTLKLRLSALAQWHNSQGFADPTKAPVVRKVFKGIRALHPAQEKQAEPLQLQHLEQVVSCLELEVQTARAEGDRPGLLRARRDMALILLGFWRGFRSDELCRLQVEHVQGLTSTGSPKRHWCVGRCFVASIAGGIWGKRACTPTA
;
A
#
# COMPACT_ATOMS: atom_id res chain seq x y z
N MET A 1 -25.91 -14.55 11.26
CA MET A 1 -24.65 -14.91 10.58
C MET A 1 -24.00 -16.00 11.41
N SER A 2 -23.63 -17.14 10.81
CA SER A 2 -23.00 -18.21 11.58
C SER A 2 -21.56 -17.81 11.95
N ASP A 3 -21.03 -18.33 13.06
CA ASP A 3 -19.61 -18.11 13.42
C ASP A 3 -18.68 -18.60 12.30
N LEU A 4 -19.07 -19.67 11.60
CA LEU A 4 -18.38 -20.17 10.41
C LEU A 4 -18.25 -19.10 9.32
N ASP A 5 -19.34 -18.40 8.98
CA ASP A 5 -19.31 -17.33 7.98
C ASP A 5 -18.39 -16.18 8.42
N ARG A 6 -18.37 -15.86 9.72
CA ARG A 6 -17.48 -14.82 10.27
C ARG A 6 -16.01 -15.19 10.12
N TYR A 7 -15.63 -16.43 10.42
CA TYR A 7 -14.25 -16.90 10.24
C TYR A 7 -13.86 -16.99 8.76
N LEU A 8 -14.77 -17.46 7.90
CA LEU A 8 -14.54 -17.50 6.44
C LEU A 8 -14.38 -16.10 5.85
N GLN A 9 -15.15 -15.13 6.32
CA GLN A 9 -15.01 -13.72 5.93
C GLN A 9 -13.70 -13.12 6.44
N ALA A 10 -13.31 -13.40 7.69
CA ALA A 10 -12.05 -12.93 8.25
C ALA A 10 -10.81 -13.53 7.53
N ALA A 11 -10.93 -14.73 6.98
CA ALA A 11 -9.85 -15.40 6.27
C ALA A 11 -9.47 -14.72 4.94
N THR A 12 -10.38 -13.97 4.30
CA THR A 12 -10.11 -13.28 3.03
C THR A 12 -10.29 -11.77 3.17
N ARG A 13 -9.21 -11.01 2.99
CA ARG A 13 -9.26 -9.54 3.00
C ARG A 13 -10.24 -9.02 1.93
N ASP A 14 -11.01 -7.98 2.26
CA ASP A 14 -11.99 -7.38 1.34
C ASP A 14 -11.38 -6.93 0.02
N ASN A 15 -10.16 -6.40 0.05
CA ASN A 15 -9.43 -6.02 -1.17
C ASN A 15 -9.21 -7.23 -2.09
N THR A 16 -8.81 -8.38 -1.54
CA THR A 16 -8.65 -9.62 -2.31
C THR A 16 -9.98 -10.06 -2.94
N ARG A 17 -11.09 -9.98 -2.19
CA ARG A 17 -12.42 -10.30 -2.71
C ARG A 17 -12.83 -9.38 -3.86
N ARG A 18 -12.59 -8.07 -3.73
CA ARG A 18 -12.88 -7.08 -4.78
C ARG A 18 -12.03 -7.33 -6.03
N SER A 19 -10.74 -7.57 -5.85
CA SER A 19 -9.82 -7.89 -6.94
C SER A 19 -10.19 -9.19 -7.67
N TYR A 20 -10.63 -10.21 -6.94
CA TYR A 20 -11.06 -11.48 -7.54
C TYR A 20 -12.36 -11.29 -8.31
N ARG A 21 -13.34 -10.57 -7.74
CA ARG A 21 -14.59 -10.25 -8.44
C ARG A 21 -14.33 -9.50 -9.74
N ALA A 22 -13.50 -8.46 -9.71
CA ALA A 22 -13.15 -7.70 -10.90
C ALA A 22 -12.42 -8.56 -11.94
N ALA A 23 -11.61 -9.52 -11.51
CA ALA A 23 -10.95 -10.46 -12.43
C ALA A 23 -11.95 -11.41 -13.11
N ILE A 24 -12.94 -11.91 -12.37
CA ILE A 24 -14.01 -12.76 -12.91
C ILE A 24 -14.90 -11.96 -13.88
N GLU A 25 -15.35 -10.78 -13.47
CA GLU A 25 -16.14 -9.88 -14.30
C GLU A 25 -15.40 -9.53 -15.60
N HIS A 26 -14.11 -9.25 -15.51
CA HIS A 26 -13.32 -9.01 -16.72
C HIS A 26 -13.28 -10.24 -17.63
N PHE A 27 -13.14 -11.44 -17.07
CA PHE A 27 -13.09 -12.66 -17.89
C PHE A 27 -14.43 -12.90 -18.59
N GLU A 28 -15.54 -12.81 -17.88
CA GLU A 28 -16.88 -13.12 -18.42
C GLU A 28 -17.45 -11.99 -19.28
N VAL A 29 -17.42 -10.76 -18.77
CA VAL A 29 -18.12 -9.62 -19.36
C VAL A 29 -17.22 -8.88 -20.35
N THR A 30 -16.00 -8.51 -19.95
CA THR A 30 -15.12 -7.67 -20.79
C THR A 30 -14.47 -8.47 -21.91
N TRP A 31 -14.01 -9.69 -21.63
CA TRP A 31 -13.35 -10.53 -22.63
C TRP A 31 -14.32 -11.48 -23.35
N GLY A 32 -15.44 -11.85 -22.71
CA GLY A 32 -16.44 -12.76 -23.29
C GLY A 32 -16.12 -14.25 -23.09
N GLY A 33 -15.38 -14.59 -22.03
CA GLY A 33 -15.15 -15.97 -21.62
C GLY A 33 -16.38 -16.57 -20.93
N PHE A 34 -16.50 -17.89 -20.96
CA PHE A 34 -17.57 -18.59 -20.25
C PHE A 34 -17.02 -19.37 -19.06
N LEU A 35 -17.75 -19.32 -17.94
CA LEU A 35 -17.52 -20.16 -16.78
C LEU A 35 -18.58 -21.28 -16.69
N PRO A 36 -18.21 -22.52 -16.34
CA PRO A 36 -16.85 -23.01 -16.06
C PRO A 36 -15.95 -23.00 -17.30
N ALA A 37 -14.71 -22.53 -17.14
CA ALA A 37 -13.77 -22.37 -18.24
C ALA A 37 -12.97 -23.65 -18.48
N THR A 38 -12.62 -23.91 -19.74
CA THR A 38 -11.64 -24.94 -20.10
C THR A 38 -10.22 -24.39 -20.03
N GLY A 39 -9.22 -25.28 -19.89
CA GLY A 39 -7.81 -24.90 -19.95
C GLY A 39 -7.44 -24.12 -21.22
N ASP A 40 -8.02 -24.48 -22.36
CA ASP A 40 -7.80 -23.78 -23.64
C ASP A 40 -8.44 -22.39 -23.68
N SER A 41 -9.61 -22.22 -23.05
CA SER A 41 -10.24 -20.90 -22.89
C SER A 41 -9.36 -19.98 -22.05
N VAL A 42 -8.87 -20.46 -20.91
CA VAL A 42 -7.95 -19.71 -20.03
C VAL A 42 -6.63 -19.40 -20.75
N ALA A 43 -6.10 -20.34 -21.54
CA ALA A 43 -4.89 -20.11 -22.33
C ALA A 43 -5.08 -19.01 -23.37
N ARG A 44 -6.20 -19.00 -24.11
CA ARG A 44 -6.53 -17.93 -25.07
C ARG A 44 -6.67 -16.57 -24.39
N TYR A 45 -7.30 -16.53 -23.22
CA TYR A 45 -7.39 -15.30 -22.42
C TYR A 45 -6.03 -14.75 -22.03
N LEU A 46 -5.11 -15.61 -21.57
CA LEU A 46 -3.75 -15.20 -21.24
C LEU A 46 -3.00 -14.64 -22.44
N VAL A 47 -3.13 -15.27 -23.62
CA VAL A 47 -2.49 -14.80 -24.85
C VAL A 47 -3.08 -13.46 -25.31
N ALA A 48 -4.41 -13.31 -25.27
CA ALA A 48 -5.09 -12.07 -25.68
C ALA A 48 -4.68 -10.85 -24.84
N HIS A 49 -4.12 -11.06 -23.66
CA HIS A 49 -3.68 -9.99 -22.75
C HIS A 49 -2.18 -10.04 -22.44
N ALA A 50 -1.45 -10.92 -23.14
CA ALA A 50 0.00 -10.93 -23.12
C ALA A 50 0.52 -9.61 -23.72
N GLY A 51 1.49 -8.99 -23.07
CA GLY A 51 2.04 -7.70 -23.48
C GLY A 51 1.18 -6.47 -23.13
N VAL A 52 -0.12 -6.64 -22.89
CA VAL A 52 -1.01 -5.54 -22.44
C VAL A 52 -1.02 -5.44 -20.91
N LEU A 53 -1.12 -6.58 -20.21
CA LEU A 53 -1.19 -6.63 -18.76
C LEU A 53 0.13 -7.07 -18.13
N SER A 54 0.39 -6.59 -16.91
CA SER A 54 1.55 -7.05 -16.14
C SER A 54 1.43 -8.54 -15.78
N ILE A 55 2.58 -9.21 -15.62
CA ILE A 55 2.63 -10.61 -15.19
C ILE A 55 1.89 -10.80 -13.85
N ASN A 56 2.01 -9.85 -12.92
CA ASN A 56 1.36 -9.92 -11.62
C ASN A 56 -0.18 -9.80 -11.75
N THR A 57 -0.66 -8.97 -12.67
CA THR A 57 -2.10 -8.90 -13.00
C THR A 57 -2.61 -10.20 -13.60
N LEU A 58 -1.85 -10.82 -14.51
CA LEU A 58 -2.24 -12.12 -15.09
C LEU A 58 -2.22 -13.24 -14.04
N LYS A 59 -1.24 -13.26 -13.11
CA LYS A 59 -1.25 -14.18 -11.96
C LYS A 59 -2.50 -14.00 -11.10
N LEU A 60 -2.84 -12.76 -10.76
CA LEU A 60 -4.01 -12.43 -9.96
C LEU A 60 -5.29 -12.96 -10.62
N ARG A 61 -5.43 -12.76 -11.94
CA ARG A 61 -6.57 -13.25 -12.72
C ARG A 61 -6.65 -14.78 -12.74
N LEU A 62 -5.51 -15.47 -12.90
CA LEU A 62 -5.46 -16.93 -12.78
C LEU A 62 -5.89 -17.41 -11.39
N SER A 63 -5.40 -16.78 -10.32
CA SER A 63 -5.80 -17.14 -8.96
C SER A 63 -7.30 -16.92 -8.72
N ALA A 64 -7.86 -15.84 -9.26
CA ALA A 64 -9.29 -15.57 -9.19
C ALA A 64 -10.12 -16.64 -9.92
N LEU A 65 -9.71 -17.02 -11.13
CA LEU A 65 -10.36 -18.10 -11.89
C LEU A 65 -10.26 -19.45 -11.17
N ALA A 66 -9.09 -19.80 -10.65
CA ALA A 66 -8.90 -21.01 -9.85
C ALA A 66 -9.80 -21.01 -8.60
N GLN A 67 -9.85 -19.89 -7.88
CA GLN A 67 -10.69 -19.74 -6.70
C GLN A 67 -12.17 -19.86 -7.03
N TRP A 68 -12.62 -19.27 -8.15
CA TRP A 68 -14.00 -19.42 -8.61
C TRP A 68 -14.33 -20.90 -8.84
N HIS A 69 -13.51 -21.63 -9.61
CA HIS A 69 -13.75 -23.05 -9.90
C HIS A 69 -13.77 -23.89 -8.63
N ASN A 70 -12.79 -23.70 -7.74
CA ASN A 70 -12.72 -24.43 -6.46
C ASN A 70 -13.95 -24.15 -5.59
N SER A 71 -14.41 -22.89 -5.53
CA SER A 71 -15.59 -22.53 -4.73
C SER A 71 -16.91 -23.10 -5.27
N GLN A 72 -16.98 -23.36 -6.58
CA GLN A 72 -18.11 -24.01 -7.23
C GLN A 72 -17.97 -25.55 -7.31
N GLY A 73 -16.86 -26.12 -6.82
CA GLY A 73 -16.59 -27.56 -6.85
C GLY A 73 -16.12 -28.10 -8.21
N PHE A 74 -15.74 -27.23 -9.15
CA PHE A 74 -15.19 -27.64 -10.44
C PHE A 74 -13.68 -27.89 -10.39
N ALA A 75 -13.18 -28.68 -11.34
CA ALA A 75 -11.75 -28.85 -11.53
C ALA A 75 -11.08 -27.53 -11.95
N ASP A 76 -9.91 -27.24 -11.40
CA ASP A 76 -9.18 -26.00 -11.66
C ASP A 76 -8.55 -26.00 -13.08
N PRO A 77 -9.03 -25.16 -14.02
CA PRO A 77 -8.52 -25.12 -15.38
C PRO A 77 -7.11 -24.52 -15.47
N THR A 78 -6.67 -23.77 -14.46
CA THR A 78 -5.34 -23.14 -14.44
C THR A 78 -4.21 -24.16 -14.24
N LYS A 79 -4.54 -25.34 -13.72
CA LYS A 79 -3.58 -26.45 -13.55
C LYS A 79 -3.30 -27.21 -14.85
N ALA A 80 -4.08 -26.97 -15.92
CA ALA A 80 -3.88 -27.62 -17.20
C ALA A 80 -2.46 -27.35 -17.76
N PRO A 81 -1.79 -28.35 -18.35
CA PRO A 81 -0.43 -28.20 -18.89
C PRO A 81 -0.30 -27.06 -19.91
N VAL A 82 -1.34 -26.86 -20.74
CA VAL A 82 -1.41 -25.79 -21.74
C VAL A 82 -1.33 -24.40 -21.10
N VAL A 83 -2.07 -24.14 -20.02
CA VAL A 83 -2.08 -22.85 -19.30
C VAL A 83 -0.70 -22.57 -18.70
N ARG A 84 -0.09 -23.57 -18.07
CA ARG A 84 1.27 -23.43 -17.49
C ARG A 84 2.32 -23.15 -18.56
N LYS A 85 2.24 -23.84 -19.70
CA LYS A 85 3.18 -23.66 -20.83
C LYS A 85 3.02 -22.27 -21.45
N VAL A 86 1.80 -21.83 -21.69
CA VAL A 86 1.50 -20.46 -22.17
C VAL A 86 2.01 -19.43 -21.19
N PHE A 87 1.73 -19.59 -19.90
CA PHE A 87 2.17 -18.62 -18.89
C PHE A 87 3.70 -18.53 -18.78
N LYS A 88 4.39 -19.67 -18.90
CA LYS A 88 5.85 -19.71 -18.98
C LYS A 88 6.36 -18.97 -20.23
N GLY A 89 5.72 -19.17 -21.39
CA GLY A 89 6.03 -18.46 -22.63
C GLY A 89 5.85 -16.95 -22.52
N ILE A 90 4.74 -16.49 -21.93
CA ILE A 90 4.47 -15.06 -21.70
C ILE A 90 5.57 -14.42 -20.86
N ARG A 91 6.01 -15.09 -19.78
CA ARG A 91 7.11 -14.56 -18.94
C ARG A 91 8.45 -14.47 -19.69
N ALA A 92 8.71 -15.39 -20.62
CA ALA A 92 9.94 -15.40 -21.40
C ALA A 92 9.94 -14.29 -22.48
N LEU A 93 8.78 -14.05 -23.11
CA LEU A 93 8.63 -13.09 -24.20
C LEU A 93 8.34 -11.67 -23.74
N HIS A 94 7.77 -11.50 -22.54
CA HIS A 94 7.41 -10.20 -21.97
C HIS A 94 7.98 -10.06 -20.55
N PRO A 95 9.31 -9.95 -20.40
CA PRO A 95 9.90 -9.62 -19.10
C PRO A 95 9.40 -8.25 -18.66
N ALA A 96 8.47 -8.23 -17.70
CA ALA A 96 7.94 -6.99 -17.16
C ALA A 96 8.94 -6.42 -16.14
N GLN A 97 9.42 -5.20 -16.38
CA GLN A 97 10.15 -4.44 -15.37
C GLN A 97 9.14 -3.97 -14.33
N GLU A 98 9.29 -4.42 -13.08
CA GLU A 98 8.46 -3.91 -11.99
C GLU A 98 8.74 -2.42 -11.81
N LYS A 99 7.74 -1.58 -12.08
CA LYS A 99 7.79 -0.15 -11.79
C LYS A 99 7.71 0.03 -10.28
N GLN A 100 8.86 0.05 -9.63
CA GLN A 100 8.97 0.43 -8.23
C GLN A 100 8.97 1.96 -8.15
N ALA A 101 8.26 2.50 -7.15
CA ALA A 101 8.36 3.92 -6.85
C ALA A 101 9.80 4.23 -6.45
N GLU A 102 10.34 5.35 -6.93
CA GLU A 102 11.65 5.81 -6.49
C GLU A 102 11.62 6.06 -4.97
N PRO A 103 12.64 5.62 -4.22
CA PRO A 103 12.71 5.87 -2.79
C PRO A 103 12.64 7.37 -2.51
N LEU A 104 11.75 7.77 -1.59
CA LEU A 104 11.72 9.15 -1.13
C LEU A 104 13.05 9.45 -0.43
N GLN A 105 13.84 10.36 -0.99
CA GLN A 105 15.11 10.77 -0.40
C GLN A 105 14.87 11.78 0.74
N LEU A 106 15.79 11.83 1.70
CA LEU A 106 15.70 12.73 2.85
C LEU A 106 15.58 14.21 2.41
N GLN A 107 16.32 14.62 1.38
CA GLN A 107 16.24 15.96 0.81
C GLN A 107 14.83 16.32 0.29
N HIS A 108 14.14 15.37 -0.35
CA HIS A 108 12.78 15.58 -0.84
C HIS A 108 11.79 15.61 0.31
N LEU A 109 12.00 14.80 1.36
CA LEU A 109 11.20 14.85 2.57
C LEU A 109 11.30 16.22 3.25
N GLU A 110 12.51 16.76 3.41
CA GLU A 110 12.75 18.08 4.00
C GLU A 110 12.06 19.20 3.22
N GLN A 111 12.10 19.14 1.88
CA GLN A 111 11.39 20.09 1.02
C GLN A 111 9.87 20.02 1.23
N VAL A 112 9.29 18.82 1.20
CA VAL A 112 7.85 18.62 1.42
C VAL A 112 7.41 19.11 2.79
N VAL A 113 8.17 18.81 3.84
CA VAL A 113 7.89 19.29 5.20
C VAL A 113 7.97 20.82 5.26
N SER A 114 8.97 21.43 4.64
CA SER A 114 9.13 22.88 4.60
C SER A 114 7.95 23.57 3.91
N CYS A 115 7.44 23.01 2.79
CA CYS A 115 6.25 23.51 2.12
C CYS A 115 5.00 23.44 3.02
N LEU A 116 4.79 22.30 3.69
CA LEU A 116 3.66 22.12 4.61
C LEU A 116 3.78 23.02 5.85
N GLU A 117 4.99 23.31 6.33
CA GLU A 117 5.21 24.28 7.40
C GLU A 117 4.82 25.69 6.98
N LEU A 118 5.13 26.10 5.74
CA LEU A 118 4.67 27.38 5.19
C LEU A 118 3.15 27.43 5.10
N GLU A 119 2.50 26.38 4.59
CA GLU A 119 1.03 26.29 4.56
C GLU A 119 0.42 26.43 5.97
N VAL A 120 1.03 25.81 6.98
CA VAL A 120 0.62 25.95 8.37
C VAL A 120 0.72 27.40 8.84
N GLN A 121 1.78 28.14 8.50
CA GLN A 121 1.91 29.54 8.91
C GLN A 121 0.90 30.45 8.19
N THR A 122 0.72 30.25 6.88
CA THR A 122 -0.25 31.03 6.09
C THR A 122 -1.68 30.82 6.61
N ALA A 123 -2.10 29.56 6.79
CA ALA A 123 -3.43 29.24 7.32
C ALA A 123 -3.65 29.78 8.74
N ARG A 124 -2.60 29.86 9.57
CA ARG A 124 -2.66 30.51 10.89
C ARG A 124 -2.86 32.01 10.79
N ALA A 125 -2.12 32.67 9.91
CA ALA A 125 -2.22 34.12 9.72
C ALA A 125 -3.60 34.53 9.18
N GLU A 126 -4.17 33.72 8.30
CA GLU A 126 -5.48 33.96 7.68
C GLU A 126 -6.66 33.48 8.54
N GLY A 127 -6.39 32.77 9.64
CA GLY A 127 -7.45 32.16 10.47
C GLY A 127 -8.15 30.96 9.81
N ASP A 128 -7.60 30.39 8.73
CA ASP A 128 -8.10 29.19 8.06
C ASP A 128 -7.83 27.94 8.90
N ARG A 129 -8.75 27.66 9.82
CA ARG A 129 -8.68 26.49 10.69
C ARG A 129 -8.69 25.17 9.90
N PRO A 130 -9.56 24.95 8.89
CA PRO A 130 -9.50 23.77 8.04
C PRO A 130 -8.15 23.54 7.35
N GLY A 131 -7.57 24.56 6.71
CA GLY A 131 -6.26 24.47 6.06
C GLY A 131 -5.15 24.11 7.04
N LEU A 132 -5.15 24.76 8.20
CA LEU A 132 -4.19 24.48 9.27
C LEU A 132 -4.21 23.02 9.73
N LEU A 133 -5.40 22.45 9.94
CA LEU A 133 -5.53 21.04 10.37
C LEU A 133 -5.12 20.07 9.27
N ARG A 134 -5.43 20.38 8.01
CA ARG A 134 -5.04 19.57 6.85
C ARG A 134 -3.52 19.50 6.72
N ALA A 135 -2.84 20.65 6.68
CA ALA A 135 -1.40 20.70 6.49
C ALA A 135 -0.65 19.96 7.62
N ARG A 136 -1.10 20.10 8.88
CA ARG A 136 -0.55 19.36 10.01
C ARG A 136 -0.78 17.85 9.92
N ARG A 137 -1.98 17.43 9.51
CA ARG A 137 -2.30 16.01 9.31
C ARG A 137 -1.39 15.42 8.24
N ASP A 138 -1.27 16.09 7.10
CA ASP A 138 -0.52 15.59 5.95
C ASP A 138 0.97 15.49 6.30
N MET A 139 1.51 16.49 7.00
CA MET A 139 2.87 16.45 7.54
C MET A 139 3.08 15.27 8.50
N ALA A 140 2.17 15.05 9.45
CA ALA A 140 2.26 13.92 10.37
C ALA A 140 2.20 12.56 9.66
N LEU A 141 1.31 12.41 8.67
CA LEU A 141 1.19 11.17 7.88
C LEU A 141 2.46 10.87 7.08
N ILE A 142 3.04 11.89 6.43
CA ILE A 142 4.27 11.75 5.64
C ILE A 142 5.44 11.38 6.54
N LEU A 143 5.60 12.08 7.68
CA LEU A 143 6.69 11.81 8.63
C LEU A 143 6.56 10.42 9.27
N LEU A 144 5.36 10.04 9.71
CA LEU A 144 5.11 8.69 10.26
C LEU A 144 5.35 7.60 9.21
N GLY A 145 4.81 7.80 8.00
CA GLY A 145 4.99 6.87 6.88
C GLY A 145 6.46 6.67 6.54
N PHE A 146 7.23 7.76 6.45
CA PHE A 146 8.65 7.72 6.14
C PHE A 146 9.47 7.02 7.24
N TRP A 147 9.36 7.46 8.49
CA TRP A 147 10.22 6.96 9.57
C TRP A 147 9.85 5.55 10.06
N ARG A 148 8.58 5.14 9.96
CA ARG A 148 8.14 3.79 10.33
C ARG A 148 8.08 2.82 9.15
N GLY A 149 8.20 3.32 7.92
CA GLY A 149 8.00 2.51 6.71
C GLY A 149 6.56 2.03 6.54
N PHE A 150 5.58 2.77 7.09
CA PHE A 150 4.18 2.37 7.01
C PHE A 150 3.61 2.59 5.61
N ARG A 151 2.86 1.60 5.14
CA ARG A 151 2.04 1.71 3.92
C ARG A 151 0.79 2.52 4.19
N SER A 152 0.13 2.99 3.12
CA SER A 152 -1.09 3.79 3.23
C SER A 152 -2.19 3.09 4.02
N ASP A 153 -2.38 1.78 3.85
CA ASP A 153 -3.38 1.02 4.58
C ASP A 153 -3.04 0.84 6.07
N GLU A 154 -1.76 0.82 6.42
CA GLU A 154 -1.29 0.80 7.81
C GLU A 154 -1.50 2.16 8.47
N LEU A 155 -1.15 3.25 7.78
CA LEU A 155 -1.42 4.62 8.24
C LEU A 155 -2.92 4.86 8.47
N CYS A 156 -3.78 4.40 7.56
CA CYS A 156 -5.23 4.52 7.70
C CYS A 156 -5.81 3.73 8.89
N ARG A 157 -5.11 2.72 9.39
CA ARG A 157 -5.54 1.90 10.54
C ARG A 157 -4.90 2.32 11.85
N LEU A 158 -3.98 3.29 11.82
CA LEU A 158 -3.32 3.79 13.03
C LEU A 158 -4.33 4.51 13.92
N GLN A 159 -4.35 4.15 15.20
CA GLN A 159 -5.19 4.76 16.22
C GLN A 159 -4.31 5.38 17.30
N VAL A 160 -4.85 6.37 18.02
CA VAL A 160 -4.11 7.09 19.08
C VAL A 160 -3.65 6.14 20.19
N GLU A 161 -4.45 5.11 20.49
CA GLU A 161 -4.11 4.04 21.45
C GLU A 161 -2.86 3.24 21.08
N HIS A 162 -2.45 3.22 19.81
CA HIS A 162 -1.22 2.58 19.37
C HIS A 162 0.03 3.44 19.64
N VAL A 163 -0.13 4.69 20.09
CA VAL A 163 0.98 5.63 20.31
C VAL A 163 1.36 5.65 21.79
N GLN A 164 2.52 5.09 22.10
CA GLN A 164 3.10 5.10 23.45
C GLN A 164 4.24 6.11 23.52
N GLY A 165 4.13 7.08 24.43
CA GLY A 165 5.20 8.03 24.71
C GLY A 165 6.17 7.47 25.74
N LEU A 166 7.42 7.25 25.35
CA LEU A 166 8.50 7.02 26.32
C LEU A 166 8.97 8.36 26.86
N THR A 167 8.71 8.62 28.14
CA THR A 167 9.38 9.69 28.87
C THR A 167 10.74 9.16 29.33
N SER A 168 11.83 9.70 28.77
CA SER A 168 13.18 9.28 29.17
C SER A 168 13.50 9.79 30.57
N THR A 169 13.07 9.05 31.59
CA THR A 169 13.60 9.20 32.94
C THR A 169 14.93 8.44 33.00
N GLY A 170 16.02 9.15 32.70
CA GLY A 170 17.40 8.80 33.04
C GLY A 170 18.04 7.60 32.33
N SER A 171 18.78 7.82 31.24
CA SER A 171 19.93 6.97 30.83
C SER A 171 20.76 7.67 29.71
N PRO A 172 22.08 7.40 29.60
CA PRO A 172 23.05 8.37 29.11
C PRO A 172 23.09 8.48 27.59
N LYS A 173 23.57 9.66 27.15
CA LYS A 173 23.90 10.00 25.77
C LYS A 173 24.61 8.85 25.06
N ARG A 174 23.94 8.20 24.11
CA ARG A 174 24.46 7.71 22.82
C ARG A 174 23.31 7.03 22.04
N HIS A 175 23.17 7.40 20.77
CA HIS A 175 22.36 6.75 19.72
C HIS A 175 20.87 7.05 19.47
N TRP A 176 20.29 8.14 20.00
CA TRP A 176 18.97 8.61 19.48
C TRP A 176 18.95 10.12 19.25
N CYS A 177 19.71 10.60 18.25
CA CYS A 177 19.65 11.99 17.81
C CYS A 177 18.49 12.27 16.83
N VAL A 178 17.96 11.26 16.14
CA VAL A 178 16.95 11.48 15.09
C VAL A 178 15.53 11.63 15.65
N GLY A 179 15.22 10.99 16.78
CA GLY A 179 13.88 11.02 17.40
C GLY A 179 13.52 12.32 18.12
N ARG A 180 14.50 13.16 18.50
CA ARG A 180 14.24 14.42 19.22
C ARG A 180 13.56 15.48 18.35
N CYS A 181 13.77 15.46 17.04
CA CYS A 181 13.07 16.37 16.12
C CYS A 181 11.60 15.95 15.91
N PHE A 182 11.28 14.66 15.96
CA PHE A 182 9.94 14.14 15.67
C PHE A 182 8.88 14.65 16.67
N VAL A 183 9.19 14.65 17.97
CA VAL A 183 8.27 15.15 19.00
C VAL A 183 8.22 16.68 19.02
N ALA A 184 9.34 17.35 18.72
CA ALA A 184 9.42 18.81 18.70
C ALA A 184 8.67 19.45 17.52
N SER A 185 8.59 18.76 16.37
CA SER A 185 7.86 19.24 15.18
C SER A 185 6.34 19.06 15.32
N ILE A 186 5.87 17.98 15.94
CA ILE A 186 4.43 17.72 16.17
C ILE A 186 3.85 18.62 17.28
N ALA A 187 4.61 18.85 18.36
CA ALA A 187 4.20 19.70 19.47
C ALA A 187 4.59 21.17 19.20
N GLY A 188 3.81 21.85 18.35
CA GLY A 188 4.08 23.22 17.92
C GLY A 188 4.61 24.15 19.03
N GLY A 189 5.90 24.50 18.91
CA GLY A 189 6.52 25.74 19.39
C GLY A 189 6.28 26.16 20.85
N ILE A 190 6.91 25.49 21.82
CA ILE A 190 7.08 26.05 23.19
C ILE A 190 8.54 26.04 23.68
N TRP A 191 9.48 25.33 23.05
CA TRP A 191 10.88 25.32 23.50
C TRP A 191 11.77 26.19 22.63
N GLY A 192 12.16 27.35 23.18
CA GLY A 192 13.01 28.35 22.55
C GLY A 192 14.32 27.78 22.02
N LYS A 193 14.76 28.36 20.91
CA LYS A 193 16.04 28.08 20.25
C LYS A 193 17.18 28.12 21.27
N ARG A 194 17.76 26.97 21.60
CA ARG A 194 19.15 26.92 22.03
C ARG A 194 19.96 26.27 20.93
N ALA A 195 20.63 27.12 20.17
CA ALA A 195 21.67 26.72 19.23
C ALA A 195 22.75 25.96 19.99
N CYS A 196 22.96 24.70 19.63
CA CYS A 196 24.17 24.00 20.01
C CYS A 196 25.27 24.47 19.06
N THR A 197 26.14 25.36 19.54
CA THR A 197 27.45 25.57 18.92
C THR A 197 28.30 24.30 19.13
N PRO A 198 29.09 23.88 18.13
CA PRO A 198 30.01 22.77 18.30
C PRO A 198 31.23 23.25 19.09
N THR A 199 31.54 22.58 20.20
CA THR A 199 32.87 22.68 20.81
C THR A 199 33.68 21.48 20.31
N ALA A 200 34.92 21.76 19.92
CA ALA A 200 35.87 20.86 19.27
C ALA A 200 36.13 19.55 20.03
#